data_AF-A0A7W6AMV5-F1
#
_entry.id   AF-A0A7W6AMV5-F1
#
_cell.length_a   1.000
_cell.length_b   1.000
_cell.length_c   1.000
_cell.angle_alpha   90.00
_cell.angle_beta   90.00
_cell.angle_gamma   90.00
#
_symmetry.space_group_name_H-M   'P 1'
#
loop_
_entity.id
_entity.type
_entity.pdbx_description
1 polymer ?
#
loop_
_entity_poly.entity_id
_entity_poly.type
_entity_poly.pdbx_seq_one_letter_code
_entity_poly.pdbx_strand_id
1 'polypeptide(L)' 'MASPARILDDWWQVAHPLWGYVVLLGRVTGHPLLGNSNIHTSAVRALALDLSWARTTSRLYRLGTPRLAGSPPSTTC' A
#
# COMPACT_ATOMS: atom_id res chain seq x y z
N MET A 1 17.27 11.93 -11.58
CA MET A 1 16.57 12.27 -10.31
C MET A 1 15.78 11.05 -9.86
N ALA A 2 16.26 10.31 -8.85
CA ALA A 2 15.49 9.23 -8.27
C ALA A 2 14.26 9.82 -7.58
N SER A 3 13.05 9.43 -8.00
CA SER A 3 11.83 9.83 -7.28
C SER A 3 11.96 9.33 -5.84
N PRO A 4 11.63 10.14 -4.81
CA PRO A 4 11.66 9.66 -3.43
C PRO A 4 10.81 8.40 -3.35
N ALA A 5 11.42 7.32 -2.86
CA ALA A 5 10.74 6.03 -2.77
C ALA A 5 9.56 6.19 -1.82
N ARG A 6 8.34 6.02 -2.34
CA ARG A 6 7.11 6.06 -1.53
C ARG A 6 7.13 4.85 -0.62
N ILE A 7 7.29 5.09 0.68
CA ILE A 7 7.22 4.04 1.70
C ILE A 7 5.77 3.91 2.14
N LEU A 8 5.25 2.69 2.16
CA LEU A 8 3.94 2.34 2.68
C LEU A 8 4.13 1.59 4.00
N ASP A 9 3.80 2.24 5.11
CA ASP A 9 3.90 1.70 6.47
C ASP A 9 2.52 1.36 7.03
N ASP A 10 2.50 0.58 8.12
CA ASP A 10 1.29 0.13 8.82
C ASP A 10 0.23 -0.38 7.84
N TRP A 11 0.62 -1.33 6.99
CA TRP A 11 -0.18 -1.68 5.82
C TRP A 11 -0.85 -3.06 5.95
N TRP A 12 -2.07 -3.16 5.43
CA TRP A 12 -2.85 -4.39 5.32
C TRP A 12 -2.96 -4.82 3.85
N GLN A 13 -2.96 -6.13 3.63
CA GLN A 13 -3.37 -6.73 2.37
C GLN A 13 -4.87 -7.02 2.41
N VAL A 14 -5.64 -6.42 1.51
CA VAL A 14 -7.10 -6.58 1.49
C VAL A 14 -7.59 -6.86 0.07
N ALA A 15 -8.68 -7.61 -0.06
CA ALA A 15 -9.35 -7.78 -1.33
C ALA A 15 -10.27 -6.58 -1.61
N HIS A 16 -10.21 -6.02 -2.81
CA HIS A 16 -11.09 -4.94 -3.21
C HIS A 16 -12.54 -5.44 -3.22
N PRO A 17 -13.47 -4.80 -2.49
CA PRO A 17 -14.81 -5.36 -2.26
C PRO A 17 -15.63 -5.54 -3.54
N LEU A 18 -15.44 -4.65 -4.52
CA LEU A 18 -16.20 -4.68 -5.78
C LEU A 18 -15.58 -5.52 -6.91
N TRP A 19 -14.26 -5.75 -6.87
CA TRP A 19 -13.53 -6.30 -8.03
C TRP A 19 -12.65 -7.52 -7.67
N GLY A 20 -12.51 -7.85 -6.39
CA GLY A 20 -11.82 -9.05 -5.92
C GLY A 20 -10.29 -9.05 -6.05
N TYR A 21 -9.69 -8.03 -6.68
CA TYR A 21 -8.23 -7.93 -6.75
C TYR A 21 -7.63 -7.47 -5.42
N VAL A 22 -6.40 -7.88 -5.17
CA VAL A 22 -5.66 -7.50 -3.95
C VAL A 22 -5.21 -6.03 -4.05
N VAL A 23 -5.42 -5.27 -2.98
CA VAL A 23 -4.88 -3.92 -2.78
C VAL A 23 -4.15 -3.84 -1.45
N LEU A 24 -3.23 -2.88 -1.33
CA LEU A 24 -2.63 -2.53 -0.05
C LEU A 24 -3.29 -1.27 0.50
N LEU A 25 -3.57 -1.31 1.79
CA LEU A 25 -4.17 -0.22 2.53
C LEU A 25 -3.18 0.17 3.62
N GLY A 26 -2.75 1.42 3.68
CA GLY A 26 -1.71 1.80 4.64
C GLY A 26 -1.32 3.25 4.55
N ARG A 27 -0.36 3.65 5.37
CA ARG A 27 0.12 5.02 5.45
C ARG A 27 1.27 5.23 4.48
N VAL A 28 1.06 6.05 3.46
CA VAL A 28 2.16 6.50 2.61
C VAL A 28 2.89 7.65 3.29
N THR A 29 4.22 7.63 3.26
CA THR A 29 5.06 8.76 3.64
C THR A 29 5.86 9.27 2.46
N GLY A 30 6.11 10.59 2.44
CA GLY A 30 6.87 11.23 1.36
C GLY A 30 6.11 11.36 0.05
N HIS A 31 4.77 11.38 0.06
CA HIS A 31 4.00 11.64 -1.15
C HIS A 31 4.07 13.14 -1.50
N PRO A 32 4.61 13.53 -2.68
CA PRO A 32 4.89 14.94 -3.00
C PRO A 32 3.63 15.83 -3.07
N LEU A 33 2.45 15.23 -3.24
CA LEU A 33 1.16 15.93 -3.30
C LEU A 33 0.26 15.70 -2.08
N LEU A 34 0.45 14.61 -1.33
CA LEU A 34 -0.48 14.20 -0.26
C LEU A 34 0.18 14.23 1.12
N GLY A 35 1.49 14.51 1.20
CA GLY A 35 2.25 14.40 2.43
C GLY A 35 2.20 12.99 2.98
N ASN A 36 1.90 12.88 4.28
CA ASN A 36 1.72 11.61 4.96
C ASN A 36 0.22 11.33 5.07
N SER A 37 -0.28 10.31 4.39
CA SER A 37 -1.72 10.02 4.36
C SER A 37 -1.99 8.51 4.29
N ASN A 38 -3.17 8.10 4.73
CA ASN A 38 -3.66 6.74 4.53
C ASN A 38 -4.21 6.62 3.11
N ILE A 39 -3.77 5.60 2.38
CA ILE A 39 -4.16 5.40 0.99
C ILE A 39 -4.60 3.95 0.74
N HIS A 40 -5.48 3.78 -0.24
CA HIS A 40 -5.67 2.51 -0.93
C HIS A 40 -4.80 2.52 -2.19
N THR A 41 -3.98 1.50 -2.38
CA THR A 41 -3.24 1.37 -3.61
C THR A 41 -4.11 0.81 -4.73
N SER A 42 -3.67 0.99 -5.97
CA SER A 42 -4.19 0.20 -7.09
C SER A 42 -3.83 -1.29 -6.92
N ALA A 43 -4.42 -2.14 -7.77
CA ALA A 43 -4.24 -3.59 -7.74
C ALA A 43 -2.76 -3.99 -7.61
N VAL A 44 -2.46 -4.83 -6.62
CA VAL A 44 -1.15 -5.45 -6.44
C VAL A 44 -0.92 -6.43 -7.58
N ARG A 45 0.22 -6.28 -8.25
CA ARG A 45 0.67 -7.15 -9.35
C ARG A 45 1.81 -8.06 -8.93
N ALA A 46 2.65 -7.61 -8.01
CA ALA A 46 3.69 -8.42 -7.38
C ALA A 46 3.94 -7.95 -5.96
N LEU A 47 4.25 -8.89 -5.08
CA LEU A 47 4.64 -8.68 -3.69
C LEU A 47 5.90 -9.49 -3.42
N ALA A 48 6.90 -8.88 -2.81
CA ALA A 48 8.11 -9.58 -2.42
C ALA A 48 7.81 -10.61 -1.32
N LEU A 49 8.46 -11.78 -1.35
CA LEU A 49 8.27 -12.81 -0.32
C LEU A 49 8.74 -12.34 1.07
N ASP A 50 9.74 -11.46 1.12
CA ASP A 50 10.25 -10.83 2.33
C ASP A 50 9.43 -9.61 2.78
N LEU A 51 8.34 -9.30 2.07
CA LEU A 51 7.47 -8.16 2.31
C LEU A 51 8.19 -6.80 2.28
N SER A 52 9.34 -6.69 1.61
CA SER A 52 10.12 -5.44 1.54
C SER A 52 9.62 -4.44 0.49
N TRP A 53 8.92 -4.92 -0.53
CA TRP A 53 8.37 -4.10 -1.60
C TRP A 53 7.11 -4.71 -2.22
N ALA A 54 6.28 -3.83 -2.80
CA ALA A 54 5.12 -4.22 -3.59
C ALA A 54 5.07 -3.42 -4.89
N ARG A 55 4.70 -4.08 -6.00
CA ARG A 55 4.39 -3.44 -7.27
C ARG A 55 2.90 -3.46 -7.49
N THR A 56 2.32 -2.27 -7.64
CA THR A 56 0.93 -2.07 -8.02
C THR A 56 0.83 -1.80 -9.52
N THR A 57 -0.38 -1.67 -10.05
CA THR A 57 -0.60 -1.35 -11.48
C THR A 57 0.13 -0.08 -11.93
N SER A 58 0.32 0.88 -11.02
CA SER A 58 0.80 2.22 -11.37
C SER A 58 2.16 2.56 -10.78
N ARG A 59 2.55 1.93 -9.66
CA ARG A 59 3.72 2.36 -8.88
C ARG A 59 4.41 1.18 -8.18
N LEU A 60 5.66 1.40 -7.80
CA LEU A 60 6.42 0.53 -6.90
C LEU A 60 6.49 1.21 -5.53
N TYR A 61 6.16 0.46 -4.48
CA TYR A 61 6.24 0.88 -3.09
C TYR A 61 7.33 0.10 -2.38
N ARG A 62 8.10 0.81 -1.54
CA ARG A 62 8.82 0.15 -0.44
C ARG A 62 7.82 -0.08 0.68
N LEU A 63 7.85 -1.26 1.27
CA LEU A 63 6.95 -1.61 2.36
C LEU A 63 7.70 -1.48 3.67
N GLY A 64 7.06 -0.81 4.62
CA GLY A 64 7.48 -0.82 6.01
C GLY A 64 6.72 -1.91 6.76
N THR A 65 6.21 -1.58 7.94
CA THR A 65 5.65 -2.59 8.85
C THR A 65 4.32 -3.17 8.34
N PRO A 66 4.22 -4.48 8.08
CA PRO A 66 2.96 -5.12 7.74
C PRO A 66 2.06 -5.27 8.97
N ARG A 67 0.75 -5.11 8.76
CA ARG A 67 -0.28 -5.41 9.74
C ARG A 67 -0.92 -6.75 9.39
N LEU A 68 -0.38 -7.81 10.01
CA LEU A 68 -0.81 -9.19 9.79
C LEU A 68 -2.11 -9.55 10.54
N ALA A 69 -2.54 -8.71 11.49
CA ALA A 69 -3.73 -8.94 12.31
C ALA A 69 -4.49 -7.63 12.58
N GLY A 70 -5.81 -7.73 12.61
CA GLY A 70 -6.74 -6.62 12.83
C GLY A 70 -7.48 -6.20 11.56
N SER A 71 -8.70 -5.70 11.71
CA SER A 71 -9.42 -5.10 10.59
C SER A 71 -8.71 -3.82 10.16
N PRO A 72 -8.56 -3.56 8.85
CA PRO A 72 -8.11 -2.25 8.38
C PRO A 72 -9.04 -1.18 8.98
N PRO A 73 -8.53 0.03 9.30
CA PRO A 73 -9.38 1.12 9.73
C PRO A 73 -10.50 1.28 8.70
N SER A 74 -11.76 1.46 9.16
CA SER A 74 -12.94 1.65 8.30
C SER A 74 -12.70 2.80 7.35
N THR A 75 -12.11 2.49 6.20
CA THR A 75 -11.78 3.42 5.16
C THR A 75 -12.86 3.18 4.12
N THR A 76 -13.84 4.07 4.11
CA THR A 76 -14.94 4.07 3.14
C THR A 76 -14.33 3.94 1.75
N CYS A 77 -14.61 2.81 1.11
CA CYS A 77 -14.22 2.53 -0.28
C CYS A 77 -15.06 3.40 -1.23
#